data_AF-A0A7V6UNN3-F1
#
_entry.id   AF-A0A7V6UNN3-F1
#
_cell.length_a   1.000
_cell.length_b   1.000
_cell.length_c   1.000
_cell.angle_alpha   90.00
_cell.angle_beta   90.00
_cell.angle_gamma   90.00
#
_symmetry.space_group_name_H-M   'P 1'
#
loop_
_entity.id
_entity.type
_entity.pdbx_description
1 polymer ?
#
loop_
_entity_poly.entity_id
_entity_poly.type
_entity_poly.pdbx_seq_one_letter_code
_entity_poly.pdbx_strand_id
1 'polypeptide(L)'
;MQIGEIFNEEFGTSTPELSLKDPDGNSISPDYSFVFLGDEKTDLLNLEKDDYADGIDRYNEFVFPISTEDLSEYKLSYTGSVSTGVKGSWKVSVNLSDSNQNTRTWTNDISVDGHLFEYITLSPLGLRVIGTYQGEECMVGDMSIGVETVDGIIPLEGVGGSEKPDKHTFNSSWNTKAPLDIAKAKAIIVNGTRIPIK
;
A
#
# COMPACT_ATOMS: atom_id res chain seq x y z
N MET A 1 -1.92 0.71 -32.61
CA MET A 1 -1.72 -0.76 -32.41
C MET A 1 -2.92 -1.30 -31.66
N GLN A 2 -3.34 -2.54 -31.96
CA GLN A 2 -4.51 -3.21 -31.38
C GLN A 2 -4.07 -4.47 -30.63
N ILE A 3 -4.53 -4.65 -29.37
CA ILE A 3 -4.29 -5.85 -28.56
C ILE A 3 -5.58 -6.27 -27.85
N GLY A 4 -5.89 -7.57 -27.86
CA GLY A 4 -6.94 -8.20 -27.06
C GLY A 4 -6.34 -8.97 -25.87
N GLU A 5 -7.02 -8.96 -24.73
CA GLU A 5 -6.54 -9.48 -23.44
C GLU A 5 -7.67 -10.16 -22.66
N ILE A 6 -7.34 -11.14 -21.81
CA ILE A 6 -8.31 -11.77 -20.90
C ILE A 6 -8.17 -11.15 -19.50
N PHE A 7 -9.29 -10.78 -18.88
CA PHE A 7 -9.35 -10.08 -17.59
C PHE A 7 -9.94 -10.99 -16.49
N ASN A 8 -9.69 -10.65 -15.21
CA ASN A 8 -10.30 -11.28 -14.03
C ASN A 8 -9.91 -12.72 -13.64
N GLU A 9 -8.69 -13.14 -13.93
CA GLU A 9 -8.16 -14.39 -13.36
C GLU A 9 -7.02 -14.12 -12.35
N GLU A 10 -7.11 -14.74 -11.16
CA GLU A 10 -6.05 -14.72 -10.12
C GLU A 10 -4.74 -15.37 -10.63
N PHE A 11 -4.87 -16.28 -11.59
CA PHE A 11 -3.78 -16.94 -12.30
C PHE A 11 -4.01 -16.77 -13.79
N GLY A 12 -2.98 -16.47 -14.56
CA GLY A 12 -3.10 -16.20 -15.99
C GLY A 12 -2.06 -15.21 -16.47
N THR A 13 -2.17 -14.80 -17.73
CA THR A 13 -1.40 -13.69 -18.30
C THR A 13 -1.89 -12.38 -17.68
N SER A 14 -0.98 -11.57 -17.16
CA SER A 14 -1.33 -10.19 -16.79
C SER A 14 -1.68 -9.38 -18.02
N THR A 15 -2.42 -8.29 -17.83
CA THR A 15 -2.54 -7.24 -18.84
C THR A 15 -1.14 -6.82 -19.29
N PRO A 16 -0.82 -6.96 -20.58
CA PRO A 16 0.43 -6.50 -21.09
C PRO A 16 0.51 -4.98 -21.15
N GLU A 17 1.66 -4.46 -20.78
CA GLU A 17 2.02 -3.07 -20.96
C GLU A 17 2.78 -2.91 -22.27
N LEU A 18 2.29 -1.98 -23.09
CA LEU A 18 3.01 -1.50 -24.26
C LEU A 18 3.76 -0.22 -23.94
N SER A 19 5.01 -0.16 -24.36
CA SER A 19 5.78 1.08 -24.37
C SER A 19 6.44 1.28 -25.73
N LEU A 20 6.30 2.48 -26.28
CA LEU A 20 7.05 2.90 -27.46
C LEU A 20 8.24 3.73 -27.00
N LYS A 21 9.43 3.44 -27.54
CA LYS A 21 10.65 4.19 -27.25
C LYS A 21 11.22 4.83 -28.51
N ASP A 22 11.76 6.03 -28.35
CA ASP A 22 12.52 6.73 -29.38
C ASP A 22 13.90 6.09 -29.60
N PRO A 23 14.68 6.56 -30.60
CA PRO A 23 16.00 6.00 -30.90
C PRO A 23 17.01 6.17 -29.75
N ASP A 24 16.83 7.20 -28.92
CA ASP A 24 17.65 7.49 -27.74
C ASP A 24 17.23 6.65 -26.52
N GLY A 25 16.11 5.91 -26.62
CA GLY A 25 15.58 5.02 -25.59
C GLY A 25 14.59 5.67 -24.63
N ASN A 26 14.16 6.92 -24.87
CA ASN A 26 13.14 7.58 -24.06
C ASN A 26 11.75 7.05 -24.40
N SER A 27 10.88 6.94 -23.40
CA SER A 27 9.50 6.52 -23.61
C SER A 27 8.67 7.63 -24.28
N ILE A 28 7.89 7.25 -25.28
CA ILE A 28 6.93 8.10 -25.97
C ILE A 28 5.53 7.76 -25.46
N SER A 29 4.84 8.75 -24.91
CA SER A 29 3.45 8.59 -24.50
C SER A 29 2.51 8.63 -25.71
N PRO A 30 1.39 7.89 -25.68
CA PRO A 30 0.37 7.98 -26.71
C PRO A 30 -0.37 9.32 -26.64
N ASP A 31 -0.77 9.85 -27.79
CA ASP A 31 -1.71 10.98 -27.88
C ASP A 31 -3.12 10.55 -27.47
N TYR A 32 -3.48 9.31 -27.81
CA TYR A 32 -4.77 8.72 -27.49
C TYR A 32 -4.62 7.26 -27.08
N SER A 33 -5.37 6.87 -26.06
CA SER A 33 -5.57 5.47 -25.66
C SER A 33 -7.06 5.18 -25.50
N PHE A 34 -7.54 4.13 -26.15
CA PHE A 34 -8.91 3.65 -26.01
C PHE A 34 -8.92 2.25 -25.42
N VAL A 35 -9.86 2.01 -24.52
CA VAL A 35 -10.08 0.69 -23.90
C VAL A 35 -11.52 0.29 -24.13
N PHE A 36 -11.75 -0.87 -24.74
CA PHE A 36 -13.07 -1.52 -24.75
C PHE A 36 -13.03 -2.75 -23.87
N LEU A 37 -14.12 -3.00 -23.15
CA LEU A 37 -14.30 -4.19 -22.34
C LEU A 37 -15.51 -4.95 -22.87
N GLY A 38 -15.33 -6.25 -23.09
CA GLY A 38 -16.36 -7.18 -23.53
C GLY A 38 -16.68 -8.18 -22.42
N ASP A 39 -17.94 -8.59 -22.33
CA ASP A 39 -18.39 -9.70 -21.47
C ASP A 39 -18.13 -11.09 -22.10
N GLU A 40 -18.57 -12.18 -21.44
CA GLU A 40 -18.46 -13.57 -21.96
C GLU A 40 -19.08 -13.76 -23.35
N LYS A 41 -20.01 -12.90 -23.74
CA LYS A 41 -20.74 -12.96 -25.00
C LYS A 41 -20.18 -11.97 -26.03
N THR A 42 -19.06 -11.31 -25.71
CA THR A 42 -18.40 -10.27 -26.50
C THR A 42 -19.25 -9.00 -26.70
N ASP A 43 -20.27 -8.80 -25.85
CA ASP A 43 -21.02 -7.56 -25.82
C ASP A 43 -20.20 -6.49 -25.08
N LEU A 44 -20.19 -5.26 -25.61
CA LEU A 44 -19.46 -4.15 -25.00
C LEU A 44 -20.09 -3.76 -23.66
N LEU A 45 -19.29 -3.74 -22.60
CA LEU A 45 -19.72 -3.31 -21.28
C LEU A 45 -20.02 -1.82 -21.25
N ASN A 46 -21.12 -1.47 -20.58
CA ASN A 46 -21.44 -0.10 -20.26
C ASN A 46 -20.99 0.20 -18.83
N LEU A 47 -19.83 0.83 -18.68
CA LEU A 47 -19.24 1.16 -17.38
C LEU A 47 -20.07 2.13 -16.51
N GLU A 48 -21.16 2.71 -17.00
CA GLU A 48 -22.12 3.44 -16.16
C GLU A 48 -23.08 2.49 -15.41
N LYS A 49 -23.18 1.23 -15.85
CA LYS A 49 -24.14 0.23 -15.34
C LYS A 49 -23.46 -1.06 -14.87
N ASP A 50 -22.37 -1.42 -15.52
CA ASP A 50 -21.62 -2.65 -15.33
C ASP A 50 -20.30 -2.36 -14.59
N ASP A 51 -19.81 -3.32 -13.80
CA ASP A 51 -18.54 -3.17 -13.09
C ASP A 51 -17.37 -3.43 -14.05
N TYR A 52 -16.24 -2.78 -13.80
CA TYR A 52 -14.98 -3.07 -14.48
C TYR A 52 -14.56 -4.55 -14.26
N ALA A 53 -14.94 -5.12 -13.12
CA ALA A 53 -14.74 -6.54 -12.80
C ALA A 53 -15.65 -7.50 -13.59
N ASP A 54 -16.59 -7.02 -14.40
CA ASP A 54 -17.43 -7.87 -15.26
C ASP A 54 -16.80 -8.09 -16.65
N GLY A 55 -15.72 -7.35 -16.97
CA GLY A 55 -15.00 -7.49 -18.23
C GLY A 55 -14.23 -8.80 -18.31
N ILE A 56 -14.33 -9.50 -19.42
CA ILE A 56 -13.57 -10.74 -19.65
C ILE A 56 -12.60 -10.55 -20.80
N ASP A 57 -13.02 -9.84 -21.84
CA ASP A 57 -12.12 -9.42 -22.90
C ASP A 57 -11.83 -7.92 -22.76
N ARG A 58 -10.55 -7.56 -22.81
CA ARG A 58 -10.11 -6.18 -22.86
C ARG A 58 -9.41 -5.91 -24.17
N TYR A 59 -9.87 -4.90 -24.88
CA TYR A 59 -9.22 -4.34 -26.05
C TYR A 59 -8.55 -3.05 -25.66
N ASN A 60 -7.28 -2.90 -26.03
CA ASN A 60 -6.56 -1.63 -25.90
C ASN A 60 -6.07 -1.16 -27.28
N GLU A 61 -6.29 0.11 -27.58
CA GLU A 61 -5.74 0.78 -28.75
C GLU A 61 -4.98 2.04 -28.35
N PHE A 62 -3.79 2.18 -28.95
CA PHE A 62 -2.89 3.30 -28.71
C PHE A 62 -2.50 3.98 -30.02
N VAL A 63 -2.54 5.32 -30.02
CA VAL A 63 -2.11 6.20 -31.11
C VAL A 63 -0.94 7.04 -30.61
N PHE A 64 0.22 6.93 -31.26
CA PHE A 64 1.44 7.63 -30.86
C PHE A 64 1.81 8.75 -31.84
N PRO A 65 2.29 9.91 -31.36
CA PRO A 65 2.71 11.05 -32.18
C PRO A 65 4.11 10.84 -32.77
N ILE A 66 4.27 9.87 -33.66
CA ILE A 66 5.56 9.57 -34.30
C ILE A 66 5.54 9.89 -35.79
N SER A 67 6.72 10.23 -36.33
CA SER A 67 6.90 10.30 -37.78
C SER A 67 6.81 8.90 -38.37
N THR A 68 6.03 8.75 -39.43
CA THR A 68 5.91 7.48 -40.16
C THR A 68 7.03 7.27 -41.17
N GLU A 69 7.91 8.27 -41.38
CA GLU A 69 8.99 8.21 -42.35
C GLU A 69 10.10 7.22 -41.91
N ASP A 70 10.43 7.16 -40.61
CA ASP A 70 11.54 6.36 -40.07
C ASP A 70 11.12 5.46 -38.89
N LEU A 71 10.09 4.63 -39.10
CA LEU A 71 9.55 3.74 -38.06
C LEU A 71 10.57 2.73 -37.50
N SER A 72 11.64 2.40 -38.24
CA SER A 72 12.65 1.42 -37.83
C SER A 72 13.52 1.87 -36.66
N GLU A 73 13.56 3.18 -36.38
CA GLU A 73 14.36 3.71 -35.28
C GLU A 73 13.62 3.66 -33.94
N TYR A 74 12.29 3.47 -33.97
CA TYR A 74 11.46 3.34 -32.78
C TYR A 74 11.36 1.89 -32.32
N LYS A 75 11.34 1.68 -31.00
CA LYS A 75 11.22 0.35 -30.39
C LYS A 75 9.91 0.21 -29.66
N LEU A 76 9.05 -0.66 -30.16
CA LEU A 76 7.83 -1.06 -29.48
C LEU A 76 8.13 -2.27 -28.59
N SER A 77 7.98 -2.07 -27.28
CA SER A 77 8.23 -3.08 -26.27
C SER A 77 6.92 -3.54 -25.66
N TYR A 78 6.79 -4.85 -25.49
CA TYR A 78 5.68 -5.52 -24.84
C TYR A 78 6.20 -6.16 -23.55
N THR A 79 5.57 -5.84 -22.42
CA THR A 79 5.88 -6.46 -21.13
C THR A 79 4.62 -7.08 -20.57
N GLY A 80 4.69 -8.36 -20.20
CA GLY A 80 3.60 -9.04 -19.51
C GLY A 80 4.18 -10.08 -18.57
N SER A 81 3.37 -10.52 -17.62
CA SER A 81 3.71 -11.62 -16.70
C SER A 81 2.73 -12.77 -16.88
N VAL A 82 3.17 -13.99 -16.56
CA VAL A 82 2.30 -15.16 -16.52
C VAL A 82 2.38 -15.72 -15.12
N SER A 83 1.26 -15.73 -14.42
CA SER A 83 1.13 -16.26 -13.07
C SER A 83 0.43 -17.60 -13.11
N THR A 84 0.99 -18.62 -12.47
CA THR A 84 0.32 -19.92 -12.28
C THR A 84 0.12 -20.15 -10.80
N GLY A 85 -0.95 -20.85 -10.42
CA GLY A 85 -1.12 -21.27 -9.04
C GLY A 85 -2.06 -22.45 -8.84
N VAL A 86 -2.19 -22.86 -7.59
CA VAL A 86 -2.91 -24.06 -7.19
C VAL A 86 -4.21 -23.66 -6.51
N LYS A 87 -5.34 -23.93 -7.17
CA LYS A 87 -6.67 -23.73 -6.58
C LYS A 87 -6.94 -24.82 -5.54
N GLY A 88 -7.31 -24.42 -4.33
CA GLY A 88 -7.62 -25.34 -3.24
C GLY A 88 -8.45 -24.67 -2.15
N SER A 89 -9.11 -25.47 -1.32
CA SER A 89 -9.84 -24.98 -0.15
C SER A 89 -8.88 -24.85 1.03
N TRP A 90 -8.29 -23.66 1.18
CA TRP A 90 -7.40 -23.36 2.29
C TRP A 90 -8.23 -22.81 3.45
N LYS A 91 -8.19 -23.49 4.59
CA LYS A 91 -8.79 -23.00 5.84
C LYS A 91 -7.67 -22.69 6.82
N VAL A 92 -7.38 -21.40 7.00
CA VAL A 92 -6.56 -20.93 8.11
C VAL A 92 -7.49 -20.74 9.30
N SER A 93 -7.17 -21.38 10.42
CA SER A 93 -7.88 -21.17 11.68
C SER A 93 -6.85 -20.82 12.74
N VAL A 94 -6.96 -19.64 13.30
CA VAL A 94 -6.08 -19.14 14.35
C VAL A 94 -6.89 -19.08 15.63
N ASN A 95 -6.44 -19.77 16.66
CA ASN A 95 -7.03 -19.70 17.99
C ASN A 95 -6.23 -18.67 18.78
N LEU A 96 -6.69 -17.42 18.76
CA LEU A 96 -6.09 -16.34 19.54
C LEU A 96 -6.60 -16.46 20.97
N SER A 97 -5.80 -17.06 21.85
CA SER A 97 -6.02 -16.92 23.29
C SER A 97 -5.86 -15.45 23.67
N ASP A 98 -6.85 -14.90 24.35
CA ASP A 98 -6.99 -13.47 24.66
C ASP A 98 -5.67 -12.89 25.22
N SER A 99 -4.94 -12.14 24.39
CA SER A 99 -3.60 -11.64 24.70
C SER A 99 -3.61 -10.37 25.56
N ASN A 100 -4.78 -10.01 26.12
CA ASN A 100 -4.98 -8.80 26.92
C ASN A 100 -4.03 -8.67 28.10
N GLN A 101 -3.46 -9.77 28.61
CA GLN A 101 -2.46 -9.72 29.70
C GLN A 101 -1.14 -9.06 29.29
N ASN A 102 -0.81 -9.04 27.99
CA ASN A 102 0.46 -8.52 27.48
C ASN A 102 0.27 -7.28 26.61
N THR A 103 -0.89 -6.62 26.64
CA THR A 103 -1.13 -5.38 25.92
C THR A 103 -1.38 -4.25 26.93
N ARG A 104 -0.75 -3.10 26.72
CA ARG A 104 -1.03 -1.88 27.49
C ARG A 104 -1.64 -0.83 26.59
N THR A 105 -2.76 -0.26 27.04
CA THR A 105 -3.42 0.85 26.35
C THR A 105 -3.60 2.00 27.32
N TRP A 106 -3.20 3.19 26.91
CA TRP A 106 -3.34 4.39 27.73
C TRP A 106 -3.58 5.62 26.87
N THR A 107 -4.12 6.65 27.53
CA THR A 107 -4.23 7.98 26.96
C THR A 107 -3.10 8.88 27.41
N ASN A 108 -2.74 9.79 26.53
CA ASN A 108 -1.63 10.70 26.69
C ASN A 108 -1.93 12.02 25.99
N ASP A 109 -1.23 13.08 26.39
CA ASP A 109 -1.40 14.45 25.91
C ASP A 109 -0.06 15.09 25.50
N ILE A 110 0.99 14.28 25.36
CA ILE A 110 2.31 14.73 24.91
C ILE A 110 2.28 14.92 23.40
N SER A 111 2.69 16.11 22.97
CA SER A 111 2.93 16.44 21.58
C SER A 111 4.42 16.33 21.25
N VAL A 112 4.73 15.71 20.11
CA VAL A 112 6.08 15.55 19.56
C VAL A 112 6.05 16.06 18.13
N ASP A 113 6.87 17.08 17.82
CA ASP A 113 6.98 17.68 16.49
C ASP A 113 5.62 18.00 15.85
N GLY A 114 4.72 18.61 16.63
CA GLY A 114 3.38 19.00 16.18
C GLY A 114 2.34 17.87 16.15
N HIS A 115 2.68 16.66 16.57
CA HIS A 115 1.77 15.51 16.62
C HIS A 115 1.41 15.16 18.06
N LEU A 116 0.12 15.23 18.40
CA LEU A 116 -0.42 14.84 19.70
C LEU A 116 -0.70 13.34 19.72
N PHE A 117 -0.06 12.62 20.64
CA PHE A 117 -0.23 11.17 20.80
C PHE A 117 -1.32 10.91 21.83
N GLU A 118 -2.57 10.71 21.39
CA GLU A 118 -3.76 10.69 22.26
C GLU A 118 -4.07 9.31 22.82
N TYR A 119 -4.12 8.28 21.97
CA TYR A 119 -4.42 6.90 22.35
C TYR A 119 -3.28 6.01 21.89
N ILE A 120 -2.62 5.37 22.85
CA ILE A 120 -1.44 4.54 22.61
C ILE A 120 -1.75 3.12 23.04
N THR A 121 -1.48 2.16 22.16
CA THR A 121 -1.57 0.73 22.45
C THR A 121 -0.22 0.08 22.16
N LEU A 122 0.39 -0.51 23.18
CA LEU A 122 1.62 -1.29 23.08
C LEU A 122 1.32 -2.77 23.29
N SER A 123 1.78 -3.61 22.38
CA SER A 123 1.65 -5.07 22.42
C SER A 123 3.00 -5.73 22.16
N PRO A 124 3.14 -7.06 22.34
CA PRO A 124 4.39 -7.75 22.02
C PRO A 124 4.80 -7.58 20.56
N LEU A 125 3.86 -7.29 19.66
CA LEU A 125 4.14 -7.15 18.22
C LEU A 125 4.53 -5.73 17.82
N GLY A 126 4.29 -4.74 18.68
CA GLY A 126 4.58 -3.35 18.34
C GLY A 126 3.64 -2.34 18.99
N LEU A 127 3.65 -1.15 18.43
CA LEU A 127 2.96 0.05 18.91
C LEU A 127 1.92 0.51 17.90
N ARG A 128 0.77 0.94 18.40
CA ARG A 128 -0.23 1.70 17.66
C ARG A 128 -0.52 3.00 18.36
N VAL A 129 -0.62 4.08 17.59
CA VAL A 129 -0.95 5.42 18.08
C VAL A 129 -2.08 6.00 17.26
N ILE A 130 -3.08 6.55 17.93
CA ILE A 130 -4.11 7.40 17.34
C ILE A 130 -3.93 8.79 17.94
N GLY A 131 -4.01 9.81 17.09
CA GLY A 131 -3.77 11.17 17.53
C GLY A 131 -4.17 12.24 16.51
N THR A 132 -3.76 13.46 16.81
CA THR A 132 -3.95 14.63 15.95
C THR A 132 -2.61 15.27 15.59
N TYR A 133 -2.56 16.05 14.52
CA TYR A 133 -1.35 16.75 14.10
C TYR A 133 -1.62 18.20 13.71
N GLN A 134 -0.56 18.99 13.71
CA GLN A 134 -0.55 20.37 13.22
C GLN A 134 0.23 20.44 11.91
N GLY A 135 -0.21 21.30 10.99
CA GLY A 135 0.40 21.46 9.67
C GLY A 135 -0.47 20.91 8.54
N GLU A 136 -0.01 21.09 7.31
CA GLU A 136 -0.73 20.65 6.11
C GLU A 136 -0.62 19.13 5.90
N GLU A 137 0.57 18.56 6.17
CA GLU A 137 0.87 17.14 5.97
C GLU A 137 1.14 16.42 7.29
N CYS A 138 0.73 15.14 7.38
CA CYS A 138 1.02 14.31 8.55
C CYS A 138 2.42 13.69 8.43
N MET A 139 3.33 14.09 9.31
CA MET A 139 4.73 13.64 9.30
C MET A 139 4.99 12.49 10.27
N VAL A 140 3.94 11.84 10.77
CA VAL A 140 4.06 10.75 11.75
C VAL A 140 4.85 9.55 11.21
N GLY A 141 4.83 9.33 9.89
CA GLY A 141 5.56 8.25 9.23
C GLY A 141 7.08 8.42 9.28
N ASP A 142 7.57 9.65 9.38
CA ASP A 142 9.00 9.98 9.41
C ASP A 142 9.59 9.96 10.82
N MET A 143 8.75 9.74 11.85
CA MET A 143 9.21 9.73 13.23
C MET A 143 9.99 8.47 13.55
N SER A 144 11.15 8.64 14.18
CA SER A 144 11.92 7.57 14.79
C SER A 144 11.27 7.16 16.11
N ILE A 145 10.73 5.94 16.16
CA ILE A 145 10.05 5.40 17.34
C ILE A 145 10.81 4.20 17.90
N GLY A 146 10.92 4.14 19.22
CA GLY A 146 11.44 2.98 19.96
C GLY A 146 10.72 2.76 21.28
N VAL A 147 10.91 1.58 21.87
CA VAL A 147 10.44 1.24 23.21
C VAL A 147 11.62 1.19 24.15
N GLU A 148 11.61 2.02 25.18
CA GLU A 148 12.58 1.97 26.27
C GLU A 148 12.22 0.81 27.21
N THR A 149 13.18 -0.09 27.43
CA THR A 149 13.07 -1.22 28.36
C THR A 149 14.13 -1.15 29.45
N VAL A 150 14.10 -2.08 30.42
CA VAL A 150 15.21 -2.24 31.38
C VAL A 150 16.54 -2.58 30.72
N ASP A 151 16.52 -3.22 29.55
CA ASP A 151 17.70 -3.77 28.85
C ASP A 151 18.23 -2.81 27.76
N GLY A 152 17.54 -1.70 27.49
CA GLY A 152 17.88 -0.73 26.45
C GLY A 152 16.66 -0.30 25.62
N ILE A 153 16.91 0.44 24.54
CA ILE A 153 15.88 0.90 23.61
C ILE A 153 15.77 -0.07 22.45
N ILE A 154 14.56 -0.57 22.20
CA ILE A 154 14.24 -1.44 21.06
C ILE A 154 13.60 -0.56 19.98
N PRO A 155 14.24 -0.38 18.81
CA PRO A 155 13.66 0.42 17.73
C PRO A 155 12.44 -0.29 17.12
N LEU A 156 11.47 0.49 16.66
CA LEU A 156 10.31 0.01 15.93
C LEU A 156 10.37 0.45 14.46
N GLU A 157 9.83 -0.38 13.57
CA GLU A 157 9.77 -0.12 12.13
C GLU A 157 8.35 0.25 11.71
N GLY A 158 8.19 1.32 10.94
CA GLY A 158 6.89 1.78 10.45
C GLY A 158 6.27 0.79 9.48
N VAL A 159 5.02 0.42 9.72
CA VAL A 159 4.31 -0.63 8.95
C VAL A 159 3.15 -0.06 8.16
N GLY A 160 2.54 1.01 8.68
CA GLY A 160 1.47 1.71 7.99
C GLY A 160 0.54 2.42 8.96
N GLY A 161 -0.42 3.11 8.38
CA GLY A 161 -1.41 3.88 9.09
C GLY A 161 -2.47 4.41 8.15
N SER A 162 -3.38 5.19 8.71
CA SER A 162 -4.32 5.99 7.95
C SER A 162 -4.42 7.39 8.55
N GLU A 163 -4.72 8.34 7.68
CA GLU A 163 -4.91 9.73 8.04
C GLU A 163 -6.27 10.24 7.56
N LYS A 164 -6.73 11.31 8.20
CA LYS A 164 -7.91 12.08 7.77
C LYS A 164 -7.49 13.55 7.71
N PRO A 165 -7.01 14.03 6.55
CA PRO A 165 -6.48 15.38 6.41
C PRO A 165 -7.48 16.46 6.85
N ASP A 166 -8.75 16.35 6.44
CA ASP A 166 -9.82 17.30 6.82
C ASP A 166 -10.03 17.46 8.33
N LYS A 167 -9.64 16.46 9.12
CA LYS A 167 -9.76 16.45 10.58
C LYS A 167 -8.42 16.55 11.30
N HIS A 168 -7.32 16.61 10.55
CA HIS A 168 -5.95 16.54 11.05
C HIS A 168 -5.73 15.42 12.08
N THR A 169 -6.26 14.21 11.79
CA THR A 169 -6.10 13.03 12.66
C THR A 169 -5.35 11.91 11.97
N PHE A 170 -4.61 11.12 12.74
CA PHE A 170 -3.89 9.96 12.24
C PHE A 170 -4.11 8.71 13.12
N ASN A 171 -3.83 7.56 12.53
CA ASN A 171 -3.75 6.27 13.20
C ASN A 171 -2.60 5.49 12.57
N SER A 172 -1.49 5.34 13.30
CA SER A 172 -0.25 4.76 12.78
C SER A 172 0.23 3.61 13.64
N SER A 173 0.96 2.68 13.01
CA SER A 173 1.44 1.47 13.63
C SER A 173 2.89 1.16 13.25
N TRP A 174 3.63 0.65 14.23
CA TRP A 174 5.03 0.26 14.10
C TRP A 174 5.24 -1.11 14.73
N ASN A 175 5.98 -1.98 14.05
CA ASN A 175 6.27 -3.33 14.52
C ASN A 175 7.67 -3.43 15.11
N THR A 176 7.85 -4.40 16.00
CA THR A 176 9.17 -4.85 16.44
C THR A 176 9.65 -6.03 15.59
N LYS A 177 10.97 -6.20 15.46
CA LYS A 177 11.57 -7.39 14.81
C LYS A 177 11.38 -8.68 15.60
N ALA A 178 11.32 -8.55 16.92
CA ALA A 178 11.16 -9.67 17.85
C ALA A 178 10.16 -9.30 18.95
N PRO A 179 9.34 -10.25 19.45
CA PRO A 179 8.31 -9.93 20.43
C PRO A 179 8.82 -9.17 21.65
N LEU A 180 8.16 -8.07 21.99
CA LEU A 180 8.49 -7.26 23.17
C LEU A 180 7.99 -7.94 24.44
N ASP A 181 8.83 -7.93 25.48
CA ASP A 181 8.40 -8.20 26.84
C ASP A 181 7.78 -6.93 27.45
N ILE A 182 6.46 -6.85 27.45
CA ILE A 182 5.71 -5.66 27.89
C ILE A 182 5.85 -5.40 29.40
N ALA A 183 6.25 -6.39 30.19
CA ALA A 183 6.54 -6.18 31.61
C ALA A 183 7.82 -5.35 31.82
N LYS A 184 8.75 -5.40 30.86
CA LYS A 184 10.03 -4.66 30.89
C LYS A 184 9.96 -3.26 30.28
N ALA A 185 8.88 -2.94 29.56
CA ALA A 185 8.71 -1.66 28.88
C ALA A 185 8.42 -0.52 29.89
N LYS A 186 9.13 0.59 29.76
CA LYS A 186 9.05 1.76 30.66
C LYS A 186 8.45 2.99 29.98
N ALA A 187 8.80 3.22 28.73
CA ALA A 187 8.36 4.35 27.94
C ALA A 187 8.42 4.02 26.45
N ILE A 188 7.71 4.80 25.64
CA ILE A 188 8.02 4.92 24.21
C ILE A 188 8.88 6.16 23.99
N ILE A 189 9.81 6.10 23.05
CA ILE A 189 10.67 7.20 22.64
C ILE A 189 10.26 7.57 21.21
N VAL A 190 9.91 8.84 21.00
CA VAL A 190 9.51 9.37 19.68
C VAL A 190 10.40 10.58 19.40
N ASN A 191 11.25 10.52 18.37
CA ASN A 191 12.22 11.56 18.04
C ASN A 191 13.05 12.04 19.25
N GLY A 192 13.40 11.12 20.15
CA GLY A 192 14.12 11.42 21.39
C GLY A 192 13.24 11.90 22.56
N THR A 193 11.97 12.22 22.33
CA THR A 193 11.00 12.56 23.38
C THR A 193 10.49 11.29 24.07
N ARG A 194 10.56 11.26 25.40
CA ARG A 194 10.17 10.11 26.22
C ARG A 194 8.73 10.23 26.71
N ILE A 195 7.85 9.32 26.28
CA ILE A 195 6.45 9.22 26.71
C ILE A 195 6.31 8.00 27.64
N PRO A 196 6.05 8.19 28.95
CA PRO A 196 5.93 7.10 29.90
C PRO A 196 4.76 6.16 29.58
N ILE A 197 4.99 4.86 29.75
CA ILE A 197 3.92 3.85 29.68
C ILE A 197 3.15 3.86 31.01
N LYS A 198 1.81 3.79 30.93
CA LYS A 198 0.93 3.66 32.09
C LYS A 198 0.44 2.22 32.27
#